data_AF-A0AAE1PMG3-F1
#
_entry.id   AF-A0AAE1PMG3-F1
#
_cell.length_a   1.000
_cell.length_b   1.000
_cell.length_c   1.000
_cell.angle_alpha   90.00
_cell.angle_beta   90.00
_cell.angle_gamma   90.00
#
_symmetry.space_group_name_H-M   'P 1'
#
loop_
_entity.id
_entity.type
_entity.pdbx_description
1 polymer ?
#
loop_
_entity_poly.entity_id
_entity_poly.type
_entity_poly.pdbx_seq_one_letter_code
_entity_poly.pdbx_strand_id
1 'polypeptide(L)'
;MAVCSMRGIIILSTQGVVRCTGARYLSTAPTVCSGKPLTTGEFDTSLGAHGPLVDGPDYSFLNGRPTPLRAGQRRRALEQRVVSAKALQLLKETRFAIEREARMKQEKKEERQRIMDAKLKPKGKALTLNKN
;
A
#
# COMPACT_ATOMS: atom_id res chain seq x y z
N MET A 1 9.20 -42.93 -27.14
CA MET A 1 10.30 -42.23 -26.44
C MET A 1 9.69 -41.22 -25.49
N ALA A 2 9.60 -41.58 -24.21
CA ALA A 2 9.25 -40.68 -23.12
C ALA A 2 10.22 -41.01 -21.99
N VAL A 3 11.10 -40.07 -21.66
CA VAL A 3 11.94 -40.16 -20.47
C VAL A 3 11.72 -38.90 -19.65
N CYS A 4 10.87 -39.08 -18.64
CA CYS A 4 10.62 -38.18 -17.54
C CYS A 4 11.90 -38.13 -16.69
N SER A 5 12.66 -37.05 -16.76
CA SER A 5 13.87 -36.87 -15.96
C SER A 5 13.52 -36.12 -14.68
N MET A 6 13.47 -36.87 -13.58
CA MET A 6 13.44 -36.36 -12.22
C MET A 6 14.72 -35.55 -11.96
N ARG A 7 14.57 -34.30 -11.56
CA ARG A 7 15.64 -33.56 -10.86
C ARG A 7 15.10 -33.13 -9.50
N GLY A 8 15.25 -34.04 -8.54
CA GLY A 8 15.15 -33.73 -7.13
C GLY A 8 16.32 -32.85 -6.72
N ILE A 9 16.02 -31.71 -6.11
CA ILE A 9 17.01 -30.83 -5.47
C ILE A 9 17.09 -31.30 -4.01
N ILE A 10 18.20 -31.94 -3.69
CA ILE A 10 18.58 -32.31 -2.32
C ILE A 10 19.08 -31.03 -1.64
N ILE A 11 18.29 -30.48 -0.71
CA ILE A 11 18.76 -29.40 0.17
C ILE A 11 19.49 -30.06 1.34
N LEU A 12 20.83 -30.09 1.28
CA LEU A 12 21.69 -30.45 2.39
C LEU A 12 21.58 -29.37 3.47
N SER A 13 21.09 -29.77 4.65
CA SER A 13 21.09 -28.97 5.87
C SER A 13 22.53 -28.75 6.35
N THR A 14 23.08 -27.55 6.19
CA THR A 14 24.31 -27.14 6.87
C THR A 14 23.95 -26.59 8.25
N GLN A 15 24.05 -27.43 9.26
CA GLN A 15 24.08 -26.96 10.65
C GLN A 15 25.41 -26.24 10.88
N GLY A 16 25.41 -24.92 10.71
CA GLY A 16 26.50 -24.04 11.12
C GLY A 16 26.36 -23.71 12.60
N VAL A 17 27.17 -24.36 13.43
CA VAL A 17 27.33 -24.01 14.85
C VAL A 17 28.09 -22.68 14.94
N VAL A 18 27.41 -21.61 15.32
CA VAL A 18 28.06 -20.33 15.66
C VAL A 18 28.53 -20.41 17.10
N ARG A 19 29.84 -20.57 17.30
CA ARG A 19 30.50 -20.36 18.60
C ARG A 19 30.68 -18.85 18.83
N CYS A 20 29.83 -18.27 19.66
CA CYS A 20 30.09 -16.96 20.25
C CYS A 20 30.91 -17.14 21.53
N THR A 21 32.25 -17.12 21.42
CA THR A 21 33.10 -16.93 22.61
C THR A 21 32.95 -15.50 23.08
N GLY A 22 32.47 -15.34 24.31
CA GLY A 22 32.15 -14.05 24.88
C GLY A 22 33.35 -13.13 25.08
N ALA A 23 33.12 -11.86 24.83
CA ALA A 23 33.80 -10.78 25.52
C ALA A 23 32.72 -9.80 26.01
N ARG A 24 32.42 -9.84 27.31
CA ARG A 24 31.60 -8.83 27.98
C ARG A 24 32.52 -7.66 28.33
N TYR A 25 32.61 -6.66 27.45
CA TYR A 25 33.13 -5.36 27.84
C TYR A 25 31.98 -4.58 28.48
N LEU A 26 32.00 -4.42 29.80
CA LEU A 26 31.13 -3.47 30.49
C LEU A 26 31.65 -2.06 30.19
N SER A 27 31.11 -1.44 29.14
CA SER A 27 31.29 -0.01 28.93
C SER A 27 30.43 0.74 29.95
N THR A 28 31.06 1.36 30.94
CA THR A 28 30.46 2.38 31.83
C THR A 28 30.43 3.74 31.15
N ALA A 29 29.96 3.80 29.91
CA ALA A 29 29.51 5.08 29.36
C ALA A 29 28.06 5.29 29.82
N PRO A 30 27.70 6.43 30.44
CA PRO A 30 26.30 6.75 30.63
C PRO A 30 25.68 6.83 29.25
N THR A 31 24.85 5.85 28.90
CA THR A 31 23.93 6.01 27.78
C THR A 31 23.04 7.16 28.21
N VAL A 32 23.23 8.34 27.61
CA VAL A 32 22.24 9.41 27.70
C VAL A 32 21.03 8.84 27.00
N CYS A 33 20.15 8.22 27.77
CA CYS A 33 18.81 7.89 27.36
C CYS A 33 18.11 9.23 27.13
N SER A 34 18.26 9.80 25.93
CA SER A 34 17.41 10.89 25.47
C SER A 34 15.99 10.31 25.39
N GLY A 35 15.27 10.47 26.50
CA GLY A 35 13.96 9.87 26.69
C GLY A 35 13.05 10.20 25.52
N LYS A 36 12.59 9.15 24.82
CA LYS A 36 11.40 9.28 23.98
C LYS A 36 10.24 9.44 24.94
N PRO A 37 9.48 10.55 24.92
CA PRO A 37 8.33 10.67 25.80
C PRO A 37 7.33 9.57 25.49
N LEU A 38 6.78 9.00 26.56
CA LEU A 38 5.77 7.95 26.54
C LEU A 38 4.43 8.57 26.13
N THR A 39 4.15 8.65 24.85
CA THR A 39 2.80 8.91 24.34
C THR A 39 2.48 7.96 23.20
N THR A 40 1.79 6.89 23.55
CA THR A 40 0.90 6.14 22.66
C THR A 40 -0.19 7.09 22.16
N GLY A 41 0.01 7.66 20.98
CA GLY A 41 -0.96 8.58 20.37
C GLY A 41 -0.31 9.52 19.37
N GLU A 42 -0.40 9.16 18.10
CA GLU A 42 -0.71 10.11 17.02
C GLU A 42 0.18 11.36 16.92
N PHE A 43 1.50 11.21 16.85
CA PHE A 43 2.35 12.22 16.21
C PHE A 43 3.75 11.69 15.87
N ASP A 44 4.32 12.19 14.78
CA ASP A 44 5.58 11.71 14.19
C ASP A 44 6.73 11.64 15.22
N THR A 45 7.52 10.59 15.06
CA THR A 45 8.52 10.06 16.01
C THR A 45 9.68 10.98 16.40
N SER A 46 9.67 12.25 15.96
CA SER A 46 10.62 13.28 16.37
C SER A 46 9.95 14.65 16.50
N LEU A 47 10.42 15.45 17.47
CA LEU A 47 9.96 16.82 17.73
C LEU A 47 10.04 17.77 16.50
N GLY A 48 10.74 17.36 15.44
CA GLY A 48 10.98 18.16 14.24
C GLY A 48 10.18 17.76 12.99
N ALA A 49 9.24 16.82 13.09
CA ALA A 49 8.62 16.22 11.91
C ALA A 49 7.45 17.03 11.33
N HIS A 50 6.45 17.38 12.14
CA HIS A 50 5.37 18.31 11.77
C HIS A 50 4.86 19.04 13.02
N GLY A 51 3.90 19.95 12.89
CA GLY A 51 3.15 20.48 14.04
C GLY A 51 3.41 21.95 14.36
N PRO A 52 2.75 22.49 15.38
CA PRO A 52 2.67 23.94 15.59
C PRO A 52 4.04 24.59 15.83
N LEU A 53 4.96 23.86 16.46
CA LEU A 53 6.33 24.33 16.69
C LEU A 53 7.18 24.39 15.41
N VAL A 54 6.91 23.51 14.42
CA VAL A 54 7.73 23.34 13.21
C VAL A 54 7.15 24.07 12.01
N ASP A 55 5.82 24.10 11.92
CA ASP A 55 5.07 24.67 10.80
C ASP A 55 4.50 26.06 11.12
N GLY A 56 4.42 26.43 12.40
CA GLY A 56 4.08 27.79 12.82
C GLY A 56 5.14 28.82 12.46
N PRO A 57 4.78 30.12 12.46
CA PRO A 57 5.75 31.19 12.28
C PRO A 57 6.56 31.44 13.57
N ASP A 58 7.88 31.61 13.43
CA ASP A 58 8.78 31.85 14.56
C ASP A 58 8.60 33.25 15.19
N TYR A 59 8.06 34.21 14.44
CA TYR A 59 7.79 35.59 14.89
C TYR A 59 6.59 36.16 14.15
N SER A 60 6.08 37.30 14.62
CA SER A 60 5.01 38.07 13.97
C SER A 60 5.32 39.58 14.01
N PHE A 61 4.78 40.34 13.06
CA PHE A 61 4.93 41.80 13.04
C PHE A 61 3.92 42.44 14.00
N LEU A 62 4.33 43.47 14.76
CA LEU A 62 3.45 44.25 15.64
C LEU A 62 2.24 44.85 14.91
N ASN A 63 2.43 45.17 13.62
CA ASN A 63 1.39 45.70 12.74
C ASN A 63 0.37 44.64 12.30
N GLY A 64 0.47 43.38 12.76
CA GLY A 64 -0.41 42.28 12.36
C GLY A 64 -0.19 41.76 10.93
N ARG A 65 0.89 42.17 10.26
CA ARG A 65 1.22 41.65 8.93
C ARG A 65 1.60 40.17 9.02
N PRO A 66 1.25 39.35 8.03
CA PRO A 66 1.61 37.93 8.03
C PRO A 66 3.12 37.75 7.84
N THR A 67 3.68 36.76 8.52
CA THR A 67 5.08 36.38 8.40
C THR A 67 5.34 35.71 7.05
N PRO A 68 6.36 36.12 6.28
CA PRO A 68 6.67 35.48 5.01
C PRO A 68 7.12 34.03 5.24
N LEU A 69 6.76 33.13 4.30
CA LEU A 69 7.07 31.70 4.40
C LEU A 69 8.57 31.41 4.37
N ARG A 70 9.05 30.61 5.32
CA ARG A 70 10.42 30.09 5.36
C ARG A 70 10.67 29.13 4.19
N ALA A 71 11.91 29.06 3.70
CA ALA A 71 12.29 28.15 2.61
C ALA A 71 11.93 26.68 2.91
N GLY A 72 12.13 26.22 4.15
CA GLY A 72 11.79 24.85 4.57
C GLY A 72 10.28 24.58 4.54
N GLN A 73 9.46 25.50 5.05
CA GLN A 73 8.00 25.41 5.00
C GLN A 73 7.51 25.36 3.55
N ARG A 74 8.06 26.22 2.68
CA ARG A 74 7.74 26.24 1.25
C ARG A 74 8.09 24.90 0.59
N ARG A 75 9.28 24.36 0.86
CA ARG A 75 9.72 23.07 0.32
C ARG A 75 8.77 21.95 0.74
N ARG A 76 8.47 21.83 2.04
CA ARG A 76 7.53 20.83 2.57
C ARG A 76 6.15 20.94 1.91
N ALA A 77 5.63 22.16 1.76
CA ALA A 77 4.34 22.38 1.10
C ALA A 77 4.34 21.91 -0.37
N LEU A 78 5.43 22.13 -1.11
CA LEU A 78 5.55 21.65 -2.48
C LEU A 78 5.66 20.12 -2.55
N GLU A 79 6.46 19.51 -1.67
CA GLU A 79 6.57 18.05 -1.56
C GLU A 79 5.21 17.41 -1.26
N GLN A 80 4.46 17.95 -0.29
CA GLN A 80 3.13 17.47 0.06
C GLN A 80 2.13 17.59 -1.10
N ARG A 81 2.23 18.65 -1.91
CA ARG A 81 1.42 18.79 -3.14
C ARG A 81 1.72 17.68 -4.13
N VAL A 82 2.99 17.35 -4.36
CA VAL A 82 3.39 16.28 -5.27
C VAL A 82 2.88 14.92 -4.80
N VAL A 83 3.04 14.62 -3.51
CA VAL A 83 2.56 13.37 -2.91
C VAL A 83 1.04 13.27 -3.03
N SER A 84 0.32 14.34 -2.70
CA SER A 84 -1.14 14.39 -2.76
C SER A 84 -1.66 14.24 -4.19
N ALA A 85 -1.03 14.88 -5.17
CA ALA A 85 -1.38 14.73 -6.58
C ALA A 85 -1.22 13.28 -7.07
N LYS A 86 -0.13 12.62 -6.68
CA LYS A 86 0.12 11.22 -7.03
C LYS A 86 -0.89 10.28 -6.36
N ALA A 87 -1.22 10.50 -5.09
CA ALA A 87 -2.23 9.70 -4.39
C ALA A 87 -3.60 9.80 -5.07
N LEU A 88 -4.02 11.00 -5.47
CA LEU A 88 -5.27 11.22 -6.20
C LEU A 88 -5.27 10.54 -7.57
N GLN A 89 -4.16 10.57 -8.29
CA GLN A 89 -4.02 9.88 -9.57
C GLN A 89 -4.23 8.36 -9.40
N LEU A 90 -3.52 7.73 -8.47
CA LEU A 90 -3.63 6.29 -8.21
C LEU A 90 -5.03 5.87 -7.78
N LEU A 91 -5.70 6.70 -6.98
CA LEU A 91 -7.09 6.46 -6.58
C LEU A 91 -8.03 6.47 -7.79
N LYS A 92 -7.86 7.42 -8.72
CA LYS A 92 -8.66 7.49 -9.95
C LYS A 92 -8.44 6.26 -10.83
N GLU A 93 -7.19 5.85 -11.02
CA GLU A 93 -6.84 4.66 -11.81
C GLU A 93 -7.45 3.39 -11.22
N THR A 94 -7.37 3.24 -9.90
CA THR A 94 -7.94 2.08 -9.18
C THR A 94 -9.46 2.04 -9.31
N ARG A 95 -10.13 3.18 -9.10
CA ARG A 95 -11.59 3.27 -9.24
C ARG A 95 -12.04 2.95 -10.67
N PHE A 96 -11.35 3.51 -11.66
CA PHE A 96 -11.62 3.21 -13.05
C PHE A 96 -11.48 1.71 -13.37
N ALA A 97 -10.47 1.04 -12.82
CA ALA A 97 -10.30 -0.40 -13.02
C ALA A 97 -11.47 -1.22 -12.46
N ILE A 98 -11.94 -0.88 -11.26
CA ILE A 98 -13.10 -1.53 -10.62
C ILE A 98 -14.37 -1.32 -11.46
N GLU A 99 -14.66 -0.08 -11.85
CA GLU A 99 -15.84 0.26 -12.65
C GLU A 99 -15.81 -0.44 -14.01
N ARG A 100 -14.65 -0.45 -14.67
CA ARG A 100 -14.46 -1.13 -15.95
C ARG A 100 -14.68 -2.64 -15.82
N GLU A 101 -14.16 -3.27 -14.77
CA GLU A 101 -14.35 -4.70 -14.55
C GLU A 101 -15.83 -5.04 -14.33
N ALA A 102 -16.53 -4.24 -13.52
CA ALA A 102 -17.97 -4.39 -13.28
C ALA A 102 -18.76 -4.28 -14.60
N ARG A 103 -18.44 -3.26 -15.42
CA ARG A 103 -19.06 -3.08 -16.75
C ARG A 103 -18.81 -4.27 -17.66
N MET A 104 -17.56 -4.74 -17.78
CA MET A 104 -17.26 -5.91 -18.63
C MET A 104 -17.95 -7.19 -18.16
N LYS A 105 -18.15 -7.36 -16.84
CA LYS A 105 -18.92 -8.49 -16.31
C LYS A 105 -20.40 -8.40 -16.67
N GLN A 106 -20.98 -7.19 -16.65
CA GLN A 106 -22.37 -6.95 -17.06
C GLN A 106 -22.54 -7.20 -18.57
N GLU A 107 -21.68 -6.61 -19.40
CA GLU A 107 -21.67 -6.80 -20.85
C GLU A 107 -21.59 -8.29 -21.24
N LYS A 108 -20.68 -9.05 -20.60
CA LYS A 108 -20.57 -10.51 -20.82
C LYS A 108 -21.82 -11.29 -20.40
N LYS A 109 -22.50 -10.87 -19.34
CA LYS A 109 -23.77 -11.51 -18.91
C LYS A 109 -24.87 -11.22 -19.89
N GLU A 110 -25.00 -9.97 -20.33
CA GLU A 110 -25.97 -9.56 -21.34
C GLU A 110 -25.73 -10.26 -22.68
N GLU A 111 -24.48 -10.36 -23.12
CA GLU A 111 -24.13 -11.08 -24.35
C GLU A 111 -24.51 -12.56 -24.24
N ARG A 112 -24.19 -13.23 -23.13
CA ARG A 112 -24.60 -14.62 -22.88
C ARG A 112 -26.12 -14.76 -22.91
N GLN A 113 -26.85 -13.83 -22.30
CA GLN A 113 -28.31 -13.85 -22.30
C GLN A 113 -28.86 -13.67 -23.71
N ARG A 114 -28.35 -12.70 -24.49
CA ARG A 114 -28.72 -12.48 -25.89
C ARG A 114 -28.48 -13.71 -26.75
N ILE A 115 -27.35 -14.39 -26.57
CA ILE A 115 -27.06 -15.66 -27.28
C ILE A 115 -28.06 -16.74 -26.86
N MET A 116 -28.37 -16.88 -25.57
CA MET A 116 -29.36 -17.85 -25.10
C MET A 116 -30.75 -17.57 -25.65
N ASP A 117 -31.17 -16.31 -25.69
CA ASP A 117 -32.48 -15.89 -26.20
C ASP A 117 -32.57 -16.04 -27.72
N ALA A 118 -31.45 -15.87 -28.43
CA ALA A 118 -31.36 -16.08 -29.88
C ALA A 118 -31.29 -17.57 -30.28
N LYS A 119 -31.12 -18.51 -29.33
CA LYS A 119 -31.09 -19.94 -29.67
C LYS A 119 -32.45 -20.40 -30.17
N LEU A 120 -32.41 -21.28 -31.17
CA LEU A 120 -33.60 -21.95 -31.67
C LEU A 120 -34.22 -22.85 -30.59
N LYS A 121 -35.52 -23.09 -30.72
CA LYS A 121 -36.27 -23.99 -29.85
C LYS A 121 -35.59 -25.38 -29.79
N PRO A 122 -35.55 -26.03 -28.61
CA PRO A 122 -34.98 -27.36 -28.47
C PRO A 122 -35.78 -28.39 -29.30
N LYS A 123 -35.10 -29.42 -29.80
CA LYS A 123 -35.70 -30.49 -30.62
C LYS A 123 -35.49 -31.88 -29.98
N GLY A 124 -36.29 -32.85 -30.42
CA GLY A 124 -36.11 -34.27 -30.07
C GLY A 124 -36.24 -34.57 -28.58
N LYS A 125 -35.31 -35.37 -28.04
CA LYS A 125 -35.32 -35.85 -26.63
C LYS A 125 -35.32 -34.73 -25.58
N ALA A 126 -34.83 -33.53 -25.93
CA ALA A 126 -34.84 -32.38 -25.04
C ALA A 126 -36.26 -31.86 -24.73
N LEU A 127 -37.24 -32.09 -25.61
CA LEU A 127 -38.63 -31.70 -25.35
C LEU A 127 -39.34 -32.64 -24.37
N THR A 128 -38.92 -33.90 -24.30
CA THR A 128 -39.50 -34.90 -23.40
C THR A 128 -38.97 -34.80 -21.97
N LEU A 129 -37.76 -34.25 -21.78
CA LEU A 129 -37.09 -34.16 -20.47
C LEU A 129 -37.47 -32.90 -19.67
N ASN A 130 -37.95 -31.84 -20.32
CA ASN A 130 -38.37 -30.58 -19.67
C ASN A 130 -39.85 -30.56 -19.26
N LYS A 131 -40.55 -31.71 -19.33
CA LYS A 131 -41.94 -31.87 -18.88
C LYS A 131 -41.95 -32.40 -17.45
N ASN A 132 -41.75 -31.55 -16.45
CA ASN A 132 -42.07 -31.77 -15.03
C ASN A 132 -42.09 -30.42 -14.33
#